data_AF-A0A528WR48-F1
#
_entry.id   AF-A0A528WR48-F1
#
_cell.length_a   1.000
_cell.length_b   1.000
_cell.length_c   1.000
_cell.angle_alpha   90.00
_cell.angle_beta   90.00
_cell.angle_gamma   90.00
#
_symmetry.space_group_name_H-M   'P 1'
#
loop_
_entity.id
_entity.type
_entity.pdbx_description
1 polymer ?
#
loop_
_entity_poly.entity_id
_entity_poly.type
_entity_poly.pdbx_seq_one_letter_code
_entity_poly.pdbx_strand_id
1 'polypeptide(L)'
;MIVSHFLKWIDTARVSERAAAASALARAYINSDLPFEDRCAAEAALTLLLDDASAKVRQSLAEALSMSHHAPPQVIAALAADQPEVAALVLARSPLLTDADLIDRVACGQKATQKLIANRPVVSMALAAAIAEIGEPEA
;
A
#
# COMPACT_ATOMS: atom_id res chain seq x y z
N MET A 1 -11.06 14.42 -23.32
CA MET A 1 -9.81 13.68 -23.00
C MET A 1 -10.16 12.53 -22.07
N ILE A 2 -9.49 11.38 -22.21
CA ILE A 2 -9.77 10.19 -21.40
C ILE A 2 -9.65 10.48 -19.89
N VAL A 3 -8.67 11.31 -19.50
CA VAL A 3 -8.46 11.73 -18.11
C VAL A 3 -9.66 12.47 -17.52
N SER A 4 -10.29 13.39 -18.26
CA SER A 4 -11.46 14.13 -17.76
C SER A 4 -12.72 13.26 -17.63
N HIS A 5 -12.84 12.21 -18.44
CA HIS A 5 -13.88 11.20 -18.28
C HIS A 5 -13.61 10.29 -17.09
N PHE A 6 -12.35 9.88 -16.88
CA PHE A 6 -11.95 9.06 -15.74
C PHE A 6 -12.18 9.78 -14.40
N LEU A 7 -11.81 11.06 -14.30
CA LEU A 7 -12.07 11.87 -13.11
C LEU A 7 -13.57 12.01 -12.82
N LYS A 8 -14.38 12.34 -13.83
CA LYS A 8 -15.84 12.41 -13.69
C LYS A 8 -16.47 11.06 -13.32
N TRP A 9 -15.89 9.97 -13.80
CA TRP A 9 -16.36 8.63 -13.43
C TRP A 9 -16.01 8.30 -11.98
N ILE A 10 -14.79 8.61 -11.51
CA ILE A 10 -14.42 8.45 -10.10
C ILE A 10 -15.38 9.23 -9.18
N ASP A 11 -15.78 10.44 -9.57
CA ASP A 11 -16.70 11.25 -8.77
C ASP A 11 -18.13 10.70 -8.70
N THR A 12 -18.55 9.91 -9.70
CA THR A 12 -19.94 9.44 -9.84
C THR A 12 -20.13 7.93 -9.60
N ALA A 13 -19.04 7.15 -9.67
CA ALA A 13 -19.04 5.71 -9.50
C ALA A 13 -19.24 5.31 -8.03
N ARG A 14 -19.86 4.15 -7.82
CA ARG A 14 -20.02 3.57 -6.48
C ARG A 14 -18.66 3.11 -5.93
N VAL A 15 -18.51 3.13 -4.62
CA VAL A 15 -17.29 2.67 -3.93
C VAL A 15 -16.84 1.28 -4.38
N SER A 16 -17.78 0.35 -4.59
CA SER A 16 -17.48 -1.01 -5.07
C SER A 16 -16.90 -1.04 -6.48
N GLU A 17 -17.36 -0.15 -7.37
CA GLU A 17 -16.88 -0.07 -8.75
C GLU A 17 -15.47 0.53 -8.78
N ARG A 18 -15.24 1.57 -7.97
CA ARG A 18 -13.90 2.17 -7.82
C ARG A 18 -12.91 1.20 -7.20
N ALA A 19 -13.32 0.45 -6.19
CA ALA A 19 -12.50 -0.60 -5.57
C ALA A 19 -12.11 -1.69 -6.58
N ALA A 20 -13.07 -2.16 -7.38
CA ALA A 20 -12.81 -3.13 -8.44
C ALA A 20 -11.86 -2.57 -9.52
N ALA A 21 -12.07 -1.33 -9.95
CA ALA A 21 -11.19 -0.66 -10.92
C ALA A 21 -9.77 -0.45 -10.37
N ALA A 22 -9.64 -0.05 -9.10
CA ALA A 22 -8.35 0.11 -8.42
C ALA A 22 -7.59 -1.22 -8.36
N SER A 23 -8.26 -2.31 -7.98
CA SER A 23 -7.66 -3.64 -7.97
C SER A 23 -7.24 -4.09 -9.38
N ALA A 24 -8.10 -3.86 -10.39
CA ALA A 24 -7.80 -4.21 -11.78
C ALA A 24 -6.60 -3.44 -12.33
N LEU A 25 -6.54 -2.13 -12.10
CA LEU A 25 -5.42 -1.28 -12.51
C LEU A 25 -4.12 -1.70 -11.83
N ALA A 26 -4.15 -1.91 -10.50
CA ALA A 26 -2.99 -2.38 -9.75
C ALA A 26 -2.47 -3.73 -10.26
N ARG A 27 -3.37 -4.66 -10.58
CA ARG A 27 -3.02 -5.97 -11.16
C ARG A 27 -2.45 -5.84 -12.57
N ALA A 28 -3.01 -4.96 -13.41
CA ALA A 28 -2.46 -4.70 -14.74
C ALA A 28 -1.04 -4.14 -14.64
N TYR A 29 -0.81 -3.19 -13.73
CA TYR A 29 0.51 -2.59 -13.51
C TYR A 29 1.59 -3.61 -13.12
N ILE A 30 1.27 -4.58 -12.26
CA ILE A 30 2.26 -5.55 -11.77
C ILE A 30 2.42 -6.80 -12.64
N ASN A 31 1.42 -7.16 -13.46
CA ASN A 31 1.42 -8.42 -14.22
C ASN A 31 1.61 -8.22 -15.73
N SER A 32 1.50 -7.00 -16.24
CA SER A 32 1.62 -6.71 -17.67
C SER A 32 2.93 -5.98 -17.96
N ASP A 33 3.58 -6.38 -19.05
CA ASP A 33 4.67 -5.60 -19.63
C ASP A 33 4.06 -4.42 -20.40
N LEU A 34 3.87 -3.31 -19.69
CA LEU A 34 3.29 -2.10 -20.25
C LEU A 34 4.38 -1.28 -20.95
N PRO A 35 4.08 -0.73 -22.14
CA PRO A 35 4.90 0.32 -22.72
C PRO A 35 5.15 1.45 -21.72
N PHE A 36 6.31 2.11 -21.80
CA PHE A 36 6.73 3.13 -20.83
C PHE A 36 5.65 4.20 -20.59
N GLU A 37 5.02 4.70 -21.66
CA GLU A 37 3.97 5.72 -21.56
C GLU A 37 2.74 5.23 -20.78
N ASP A 38 2.27 4.00 -21.06
CA ASP A 38 1.15 3.37 -20.37
C ASP A 38 1.49 3.07 -18.91
N ARG A 39 2.73 2.68 -18.63
CA ARG A 39 3.21 2.46 -17.27
C ARG A 39 3.20 3.76 -16.46
N CYS A 40 3.69 4.85 -17.03
CA CYS A 40 3.63 6.17 -16.40
C CYS A 40 2.19 6.63 -16.17
N ALA A 41 1.29 6.42 -17.13
CA ALA A 41 -0.12 6.76 -17.00
C ALA A 41 -0.82 5.93 -15.89
N ALA A 42 -0.53 4.63 -15.84
CA ALA A 42 -1.04 3.74 -14.80
C ALA A 42 -0.52 4.13 -13.41
N GLU A 43 0.76 4.48 -13.28
CA GLU A 43 1.35 4.96 -12.03
C GLU A 43 0.73 6.28 -11.54
N ALA A 44 0.48 7.22 -12.45
CA ALA A 44 -0.25 8.45 -12.13
C ALA A 44 -1.69 8.16 -11.67
N ALA A 45 -2.38 7.22 -12.32
CA ALA A 45 -3.72 6.81 -11.91
C ALA A 45 -3.74 6.07 -10.57
N LEU A 46 -2.76 5.22 -10.27
CA LEU A 46 -2.59 4.59 -8.96
C LEU A 46 -2.34 5.64 -7.87
N THR A 47 -1.53 6.65 -8.17
CA THR A 47 -1.27 7.78 -7.26
C THR A 47 -2.55 8.54 -6.96
N LEU A 48 -3.39 8.84 -7.97
CA LEU A 48 -4.68 9.49 -7.77
C LEU A 48 -5.62 8.66 -6.87
N LEU A 49 -5.64 7.33 -7.03
CA LEU A 49 -6.49 6.46 -6.22
C LEU A 49 -6.06 6.36 -4.76
N LEU A 50 -4.84 6.79 -4.40
CA LEU A 50 -4.42 6.95 -3.00
C LEU A 50 -5.23 8.02 -2.28
N ASP A 51 -5.77 9.00 -3.01
CA ASP A 51 -6.57 10.08 -2.44
C ASP A 51 -8.08 9.74 -2.44
N ASP A 52 -8.49 8.51 -2.75
CA ASP A 52 -9.91 8.12 -2.69
C ASP A 52 -10.44 8.24 -1.26
N ALA A 53 -11.58 8.93 -1.11
CA ALA A 53 -12.23 9.17 0.18
C ALA A 53 -12.60 7.88 0.92
N SER A 54 -12.83 6.77 0.19
CA SER A 54 -13.19 5.49 0.78
C SER A 54 -11.96 4.61 1.02
N ALA A 55 -11.73 4.28 2.30
CA ALA A 55 -10.69 3.34 2.72
C ALA A 55 -10.79 1.97 2.01
N LYS A 56 -11.99 1.53 1.59
CA LYS A 56 -12.16 0.27 0.83
C LYS A 56 -11.46 0.28 -0.53
N VAL A 57 -11.38 1.43 -1.19
CA VAL A 57 -10.71 1.56 -2.49
C VAL A 57 -9.20 1.48 -2.28
N ARG A 58 -8.68 2.21 -1.30
CA ARG A 58 -7.26 2.18 -0.91
C ARG A 58 -6.84 0.80 -0.39
N GLN A 59 -7.70 0.12 0.35
CA GLN A 59 -7.49 -1.28 0.76
C GLN A 59 -7.40 -2.22 -0.44
N SER A 60 -8.20 -1.99 -1.49
CA SER A 60 -8.13 -2.79 -2.73
C SER A 60 -6.80 -2.60 -3.47
N LEU A 61 -6.22 -1.39 -3.42
CA LEU A 61 -4.85 -1.15 -3.90
C LEU A 61 -3.83 -1.90 -3.04
N ALA A 62 -3.90 -1.75 -1.72
CA ALA A 62 -3.01 -2.40 -0.77
C ALA A 62 -3.02 -3.92 -0.94
N GLU A 63 -4.20 -4.52 -1.09
CA GLU A 63 -4.32 -5.95 -1.31
C GLU A 63 -3.64 -6.41 -2.61
N ALA A 64 -3.84 -5.68 -3.71
CA ALA A 64 -3.27 -6.03 -5.01
C ALA A 64 -1.75 -5.83 -5.06
N LEU A 65 -1.21 -4.80 -4.41
CA LEU A 65 0.20 -4.41 -4.55
C LEU A 65 1.12 -5.00 -3.46
N SER A 66 0.59 -5.33 -2.28
CA SER A 66 1.38 -5.64 -1.08
C SER A 66 2.28 -6.88 -1.14
N MET A 67 2.28 -7.67 -2.20
CA MET A 67 3.21 -8.81 -2.36
C MET A 67 4.13 -8.68 -3.57
N SER A 68 3.98 -7.61 -4.36
CA SER A 68 4.68 -7.47 -5.63
C SER A 68 5.96 -6.66 -5.47
N HIS A 69 7.07 -7.17 -6.02
CA HIS A 69 8.32 -6.43 -6.17
C HIS A 69 8.26 -5.40 -7.31
N HIS A 70 7.25 -5.49 -8.17
CA HIS A 70 7.02 -4.57 -9.29
C HIS A 70 6.07 -3.43 -8.94
N ALA A 71 5.52 -3.40 -7.72
CA ALA A 71 4.67 -2.31 -7.27
C ALA A 71 5.45 -0.98 -7.22
N PRO A 72 4.80 0.18 -7.48
CA PRO A 72 5.46 1.47 -7.37
C PRO A 72 5.86 1.73 -5.90
N PRO A 73 7.16 1.93 -5.58
CA PRO A 73 7.61 2.10 -4.20
C PRO A 73 6.92 3.26 -3.46
N GLN A 74 6.65 4.37 -4.13
CA GLN A 74 5.96 5.52 -3.55
C GLN A 74 4.50 5.21 -3.19
N VAL A 75 3.83 4.38 -3.99
CA VAL A 75 2.44 3.95 -3.71
C VAL A 75 2.44 3.02 -2.49
N ILE A 76 3.40 2.11 -2.41
CA ILE A 76 3.59 1.24 -1.23
C ILE A 76 3.87 2.06 0.04
N ALA A 77 4.78 3.04 -0.04
CA ALA A 77 5.11 3.89 1.10
C ALA A 77 3.90 4.68 1.59
N ALA A 78 3.09 5.22 0.68
CA ALA A 78 1.85 5.92 1.01
C ALA A 78 0.82 5.00 1.68
N LEU A 79 0.59 3.80 1.12
CA LEU A 79 -0.34 2.83 1.70
C LEU A 79 0.12 2.32 3.07
N ALA A 80 1.44 2.18 3.29
CA ALA A 80 2.01 1.84 4.59
C ALA A 80 1.83 2.97 5.64
N ALA A 81 1.62 4.20 5.19
CA ALA A 81 1.37 5.38 6.03
C ALA A 81 -0.12 5.64 6.33
N ASP A 82 -1.01 4.89 5.69
CA ASP A 82 -2.45 5.08 5.79
C ASP A 82 -2.99 4.59 7.15
N GLN A 83 -4.31 4.68 7.33
CA GLN A 83 -5.01 4.14 8.48
C GLN A 83 -4.74 2.62 8.64
N PRO A 84 -4.81 2.08 9.88
CA PRO A 84 -4.41 0.71 10.18
C PRO A 84 -5.03 -0.36 9.28
N GLU A 85 -6.30 -0.22 8.89
CA GLU A 85 -7.01 -1.20 8.06
C GLU A 85 -6.47 -1.32 6.64
N VAL A 86 -5.88 -0.24 6.10
CA VAL A 86 -5.25 -0.22 4.77
C VAL A 86 -3.78 -0.61 4.88
N ALA A 87 -3.07 -0.01 5.85
CA ALA A 87 -1.64 -0.24 6.04
C ALA A 87 -1.31 -1.68 6.42
N ALA A 88 -2.22 -2.40 7.10
CA ALA A 88 -1.95 -3.74 7.60
C ALA A 88 -1.43 -4.71 6.51
N LEU A 89 -2.07 -4.75 5.34
CA LEU A 89 -1.62 -5.66 4.28
C LEU A 89 -0.22 -5.29 3.76
N VAL A 90 0.11 -4.01 3.72
CA VAL A 90 1.42 -3.56 3.23
C VAL A 90 2.51 -3.82 4.26
N LEU A 91 2.28 -3.44 5.51
CA LEU A 91 3.22 -3.61 6.62
C LEU A 91 3.50 -5.08 6.94
N ALA A 92 2.52 -5.98 6.73
CA ALA A 92 2.69 -7.40 7.03
C ALA A 92 3.53 -8.17 5.99
N ARG A 93 3.50 -7.77 4.72
CA ARG A 93 4.01 -8.64 3.64
C ARG A 93 4.70 -7.93 2.46
N SER A 94 4.71 -6.60 2.42
CA SER A 94 5.38 -5.89 1.33
C SER A 94 6.89 -6.17 1.33
N PRO A 95 7.48 -6.63 0.21
CA PRO A 95 8.91 -6.82 0.10
C PRO A 95 9.66 -5.50 -0.16
N LEU A 96 8.94 -4.41 -0.43
CA LEU A 96 9.51 -3.11 -0.78
C LEU A 96 9.72 -2.19 0.41
N LEU A 97 9.32 -2.60 1.62
CA LEU A 97 9.57 -1.84 2.84
C LEU A 97 10.96 -2.17 3.38
N THR A 98 11.76 -1.13 3.58
CA THR A 98 13.07 -1.24 4.21
C THR A 98 12.93 -1.39 5.73
N ASP A 99 14.01 -1.80 6.40
CA ASP A 99 14.05 -1.80 7.85
C ASP A 99 13.78 -0.41 8.43
N ALA A 100 14.29 0.66 7.81
CA ALA A 100 14.02 2.03 8.24
C ALA A 100 12.53 2.35 8.18
N ASP A 101 11.86 2.01 7.08
CA ASP A 101 10.42 2.21 6.93
C ASP A 101 9.63 1.45 8.01
N LEU A 102 10.02 0.20 8.29
CA LEU A 102 9.34 -0.62 9.30
C LEU A 102 9.60 -0.11 10.72
N ILE A 103 10.83 0.30 11.03
CA ILE A 103 11.21 0.86 12.34
C ILE A 103 10.42 2.16 12.61
N ASP A 104 10.32 3.05 11.63
CA ASP A 104 9.54 4.29 11.76
C ASP A 104 8.06 3.98 12.07
N ARG A 105 7.53 2.90 11.49
CA ARG A 105 6.15 2.44 11.73
C ARG A 105 5.98 1.77 13.08
N VAL A 106 6.99 1.10 13.61
CA VAL A 106 6.99 0.58 14.98
C VAL A 106 7.01 1.73 15.98
N ALA A 107 7.83 2.76 15.74
CA ALA A 107 7.98 3.92 16.62
C ALA A 107 6.71 4.78 16.71
N CYS A 108 6.01 4.99 15.58
CA CYS A 108 4.80 5.80 15.55
C CYS A 108 3.50 4.99 15.67
N GLY A 109 3.59 3.66 15.57
CA GLY A 109 2.45 2.76 15.43
C GLY A 109 1.81 2.35 16.75
N GLN A 110 0.55 1.92 16.66
CA GLN A 110 -0.15 1.30 17.80
C GLN A 110 0.31 -0.15 18.00
N LYS A 111 0.00 -0.74 19.16
CA LYS A 111 0.30 -2.15 19.51
C LYS A 111 0.00 -3.14 18.38
N ALA A 112 -1.16 -2.98 17.73
CA ALA A 112 -1.57 -3.86 16.62
C ALA A 112 -0.60 -3.79 15.42
N THR A 113 -0.09 -2.61 15.09
CA THR A 113 0.88 -2.39 14.01
C THR A 113 2.23 -2.99 14.36
N GLN A 114 2.71 -2.80 15.59
CA GLN A 114 3.98 -3.36 16.05
C GLN A 114 3.97 -4.89 15.99
N LYS A 115 2.91 -5.50 16.55
CA LYS A 115 2.69 -6.94 16.48
C LYS A 115 2.64 -7.44 15.04
N LEU A 116 1.99 -6.71 14.14
CA LEU A 116 1.92 -7.07 12.73
C LEU A 116 3.31 -7.09 12.07
N ILE A 117 4.15 -6.09 12.35
CA ILE A 117 5.51 -6.00 11.83
C ILE A 117 6.40 -7.09 12.43
N ALA A 118 6.26 -7.37 13.73
CA ALA A 118 6.98 -8.44 14.42
C ALA A 118 6.63 -9.85 13.88
N ASN A 119 5.40 -10.05 13.41
CA ASN A 119 4.94 -11.31 12.82
C ASN A 119 5.30 -11.47 11.32
N ARG A 120 6.11 -10.58 10.75
CA ARG A 120 6.59 -10.74 9.37
C ARG A 120 7.40 -12.03 9.23
N PRO A 121 7.36 -12.71 8.06
CA PRO A 121 8.15 -13.93 7.83
C PRO A 121 9.66 -13.74 8.00
N VAL A 122 10.14 -12.52 7.77
CA VAL A 122 11.54 -12.14 7.94
C VAL A 122 11.56 -10.82 8.71
N VAL A 123 12.23 -10.85 9.87
CA VAL A 123 12.53 -9.69 10.71
C VAL A 123 14.05 -9.61 10.82
N SER A 124 14.65 -8.52 10.37
CA SER A 124 16.09 -8.34 10.46
C SER A 124 16.54 -8.14 11.91
N MET A 125 17.84 -8.30 12.17
CA MET A 125 18.39 -8.01 13.50
C MET A 125 18.18 -6.55 13.92
N ALA A 126 18.26 -5.61 12.98
CA ALA A 126 18.04 -4.19 13.25
C ALA A 126 16.57 -3.91 13.62
N LEU A 127 15.62 -4.47 12.87
CA LEU A 127 14.21 -4.33 13.17
C LEU A 127 13.82 -5.03 14.48
N ALA A 128 14.36 -6.22 14.74
CA ALA A 128 14.12 -6.93 16.00
C ALA A 128 14.65 -6.15 17.21
N ALA A 129 15.84 -5.57 17.10
CA ALA A 129 16.41 -4.71 18.15
C ALA A 129 15.53 -3.48 18.40
N ALA A 130 15.06 -2.83 17.34
CA ALA A 130 14.14 -1.70 17.47
C ALA A 130 12.83 -2.14 18.16
N ILE A 131 12.18 -3.22 17.72
CA ILE A 131 10.95 -3.72 18.37
C ILE A 131 11.19 -4.02 19.85
N ALA A 132 12.33 -4.60 20.23
CA ALA A 132 12.65 -4.88 21.63
C ALA A 132 12.90 -3.60 22.47
N GLU A 133 13.38 -2.52 21.85
CA GLU A 133 13.71 -1.26 22.54
C GLU A 133 12.48 -0.35 22.70
N ILE A 134 11.65 -0.24 21.66
CA ILE A 134 10.54 0.73 21.58
C ILE A 134 9.15 0.09 21.52
N GLY A 135 9.07 -1.21 21.28
CA GLY A 135 7.81 -1.94 21.16
C GLY A 135 7.14 -2.16 22.52
N GLU A 136 5.83 -2.27 22.48
CA GLU A 136 5.03 -2.68 23.64
C GLU A 136 5.28 -4.16 23.96
N PRO A 137 5.09 -4.61 25.20
CA PRO A 137 5.42 -5.98 25.62
C PRO A 137 4.71 -7.09 24.83
N GLU A 138 3.58 -6.77 24.18
CA GLU A 138 2.79 -7.70 23.38
C GLU A 138 3.13 -7.70 21.87
N ALA A 139 4.11 -6.90 21.46
CA ALA A 139 4.58 -6.81 20.07
C ALA A 139 5.36 -8.06 19.65
#